data_AF-A0A251XFC8-F1
#
_entry.id   AF-A0A251XFC8-F1
#
_cell.length_a   1.000
_cell.length_b   1.000
_cell.length_c   1.000
_cell.angle_alpha   90.00
_cell.angle_beta   90.00
_cell.angle_gamma   90.00
#
_symmetry.space_group_name_H-M   'P 1'
#
loop_
_entity.id
_entity.type
_entity.pdbx_description
1 polymer ?
#
loop_
_entity_poly.entity_id
_entity_poly.type
_entity_poly.pdbx_seq_one_letter_code
_entity_poly.pdbx_strand_id
1 'polypeptide(L)' 'MLAQHGRQGAAFRSVVANTVSSFGLGDYEWILPLESNELVDLVDMMRDLRNTDARRHVREEVPFYTGRRITTAELVEVLQ' A
#
# COMPACT_ATOMS: atom_id res chain seq x y z
N MET A 1 15.88 10.26 -6.18
CA MET A 1 14.47 9.83 -6.13
C MET A 1 14.26 8.53 -5.32
N LEU A 2 14.44 7.31 -5.88
CA LEU A 2 14.04 6.07 -5.20
C LEU A 2 14.72 5.82 -3.84
N ALA A 3 16.01 6.13 -3.71
CA ALA A 3 16.71 5.99 -2.44
C ALA A 3 16.13 6.89 -1.33
N GLN A 4 15.66 8.10 -1.68
CA GLN A 4 14.98 8.99 -0.73
C GLN A 4 13.59 8.46 -0.36
N HIS A 5 12.82 8.02 -1.36
CA HIS A 5 11.50 7.42 -1.15
C HIS A 5 11.59 6.19 -0.20
N GLY A 6 12.53 5.29 -0.47
CA GLY A 6 12.76 4.11 0.37
C GLY A 6 13.17 4.48 1.80
N ARG A 7 13.99 5.52 2.00
CA ARG A 7 14.36 6.00 3.35
C ARG A 7 13.16 6.57 4.12
N GLN A 8 12.27 7.32 3.45
CA GLN A 8 11.06 7.83 4.11
C GLN A 8 10.11 6.68 4.45
N GLY A 9 9.89 5.73 3.54
CA GLY A 9 9.07 4.54 3.82
C GLY A 9 9.63 3.68 4.96
N ALA A 10 10.96 3.50 5.03
CA ALA A 10 11.61 2.69 6.06
C ALA A 10 11.46 3.25 7.50
N ALA A 11 10.98 4.48 7.67
CA ALA A 11 10.64 5.01 9.00
C ALA A 11 9.39 4.32 9.59
N PHE A 12 8.49 3.82 8.75
CA PHE A 12 7.24 3.16 9.12
C PHE A 12 7.48 1.66 9.39
N ARG A 13 8.14 1.35 10.50
CA ARG A 13 8.59 -0.02 10.82
C ARG A 13 7.46 -1.03 11.08
N SER A 14 6.26 -0.56 11.42
CA SER A 14 5.07 -1.39 11.59
C SER A 14 4.43 -1.78 10.26
N VAL A 15 4.76 -1.10 9.17
CA VAL A 15 4.17 -1.34 7.86
C VAL A 15 5.04 -2.30 7.06
N VAL A 16 4.44 -3.43 6.66
CA VAL A 16 5.02 -4.34 5.68
C VAL A 16 4.58 -3.89 4.30
N ALA A 17 5.55 -3.54 3.46
CA ALA A 17 5.29 -3.10 2.09
C ALA A 17 5.69 -4.18 1.07
N ASN A 18 4.79 -4.49 0.15
CA ASN A 18 5.04 -5.37 -0.98
C ASN A 18 4.96 -4.54 -2.27
N THR A 19 6.05 -4.44 -3.02
CA THR A 19 6.12 -3.70 -4.29
C THR A 19 6.39 -4.67 -5.43
N VAL A 20 5.32 -5.16 -6.07
CA VAL A 20 5.40 -6.28 -7.03
C VAL A 20 5.13 -5.80 -8.46
N SER A 21 6.02 -6.14 -9.39
CA SER A 21 5.85 -5.85 -10.82
C SER A 21 4.70 -6.69 -11.40
N SER A 22 3.82 -6.06 -12.20
CA SER A 22 2.63 -6.73 -12.78
C SER A 22 2.50 -6.59 -14.30
N PHE A 23 3.56 -6.21 -15.01
CA PHE A 23 3.55 -6.13 -16.47
C PHE A 23 3.09 -7.45 -17.11
N GLY A 24 2.08 -7.38 -17.98
CA GLY A 24 1.50 -8.54 -18.67
C GLY A 24 0.50 -9.35 -17.84
N LEU A 25 0.19 -8.93 -16.61
CA LEU A 25 -0.78 -9.60 -15.72
C LEU A 25 -2.08 -8.80 -15.52
N GLY A 26 -2.19 -7.63 -16.16
CA GLY A 26 -3.33 -6.72 -16.08
C GLY A 26 -2.97 -5.33 -16.61
N ASP A 27 -3.78 -4.34 -16.26
CA ASP A 27 -3.67 -2.97 -16.80
C ASP A 27 -2.67 -2.08 -16.04
N TYR A 28 -2.02 -2.60 -14.98
CA TYR A 28 -1.16 -1.83 -14.08
C TYR A 28 0.31 -2.30 -14.13
N GLU A 29 1.23 -1.38 -13.83
CA GLU A 29 2.67 -1.64 -13.79
C GLU A 29 3.12 -2.30 -12.47
N TRP A 30 2.43 -1.99 -11.37
CA TRP A 30 2.73 -2.48 -10.02
C TRP A 30 1.47 -2.86 -9.24
N ILE A 31 1.59 -3.84 -8.35
CA ILE A 31 0.61 -4.17 -7.30
C ILE A 31 1.25 -3.86 -5.95
N LEU A 32 0.55 -3.07 -5.11
CA LEU A 32 1.09 -2.48 -3.88
C LEU A 32 0.29 -2.86 -2.61
N PRO A 33 0.42 -4.09 -2.07
CA PRO A 33 -0.12 -4.43 -0.76
C PRO A 33 0.69 -3.79 0.37
N LEU A 34 -0.02 -3.16 1.30
CA LEU A 34 0.54 -2.60 2.54
C LEU A 34 -0.21 -3.20 3.73
N GLU A 35 0.53 -3.72 4.72
CA GLU A 35 -0.03 -4.39 5.88
C GLU A 35 0.50 -3.76 7.17
N SER A 36 -0.40 -3.46 8.11
CA SER A 36 -0.06 -3.07 9.48
C SER A 36 -1.15 -3.60 10.41
N ASN A 37 -0.80 -3.79 11.68
CA ASN A 37 -1.78 -4.07 12.73
C ASN A 37 -2.64 -2.83 13.04
N GLU A 38 -2.15 -1.64 12.74
CA GLU A 38 -2.84 -0.36 12.96
C GLU A 38 -3.08 0.35 11.63
N LEU A 39 -4.36 0.59 11.29
CA LEU A 39 -4.74 1.20 10.00
C LEU A 39 -4.17 2.62 9.84
N VAL A 40 -4.06 3.37 10.94
CA VAL A 40 -3.56 4.74 10.91
C VAL A 40 -2.11 4.82 10.42
N ASP A 41 -1.29 3.79 10.67
CA ASP A 41 0.08 3.74 10.18
C ASP A 41 0.13 3.71 8.64
N LEU A 42 -0.84 3.03 8.00
CA LEU A 42 -0.93 3.00 6.54
C LEU A 42 -1.30 4.39 6.00
N VAL A 43 -2.23 5.08 6.67
CA VAL A 43 -2.66 6.43 6.30
C VAL A 43 -1.51 7.43 6.45
N ASP A 44 -0.80 7.37 7.58
CA ASP A 44 0.32 8.26 7.86
C ASP A 44 1.50 8.00 6.90
N MET A 45 1.83 6.73 6.64
CA MET A 45 2.85 6.39 5.64
C MET A 45 2.49 6.93 4.26
N MET A 46 1.27 6.70 3.79
CA MET A 46 0.83 7.17 2.47
C MET A 46 0.82 8.71 2.39
N ARG A 47 0.47 9.39 3.49
CA ARG A 47 0.53 10.85 3.59
C ARG A 47 1.96 11.37 3.51
N ASP A 48 2.88 10.79 4.26
CA ASP A 48 4.28 11.24 4.29
C ASP A 48 4.99 11.00 2.95
N LEU A 49 4.70 9.87 2.29
CA LEU A 49 5.24 9.57 0.97
C LEU A 49 4.76 10.52 -0.14
N ARG A 50 3.75 11.38 0.13
CA ARG A 50 3.41 12.50 -0.76
C ARG A 50 4.54 13.53 -0.86
N ASN A 51 5.43 13.61 0.12
CA ASN A 51 6.57 14.54 0.14
C ASN A 51 7.86 13.93 -0.44
N THR A 52 7.72 13.01 -1.42
CA THR A 52 8.85 12.41 -2.16
C THR A 52 8.89 12.90 -3.61
N ASP A 53 10.09 13.03 -4.18
CA ASP A 53 10.26 13.30 -5.60
C ASP A 53 9.58 12.25 -6.50
N ALA A 54 9.41 11.02 -6.00
CA ALA A 54 8.73 9.94 -6.72
C ALA A 54 7.29 10.30 -7.11
N ARG A 55 6.61 11.19 -6.37
CA ARG A 55 5.27 11.66 -6.69
C ARG A 55 5.15 12.41 -8.01
N ARG A 56 6.25 12.97 -8.52
CA ARG A 56 6.28 13.62 -9.84
C ARG A 56 6.20 12.63 -11.00
N HIS A 57 6.27 11.33 -10.71
CA HIS A 57 6.37 10.26 -11.70
C HIS A 57 5.27 9.20 -11.53
N VAL A 58 4.12 9.57 -10.97
CA VAL A 58 2.95 8.70 -10.85
C VAL A 58 1.87 9.12 -11.84
N ARG A 59 1.32 8.15 -12.58
CA ARG A 59 0.19 8.34 -13.51
C ARG A 59 -1.13 7.88 -12.91
N GLU A 60 -1.15 6.68 -12.33
CA GLU A 60 -2.35 6.04 -11.80
C GLU A 60 -2.01 5.25 -10.53
N GLU A 61 -2.87 5.32 -9.52
CA GLU A 61 -2.69 4.64 -8.22
C GLU A 61 -4.01 4.16 -7.59
N VAL A 62 -5.09 4.13 -8.37
CA VAL A 62 -6.45 3.77 -7.92
C VAL A 62 -6.97 2.61 -8.76
N PRO A 63 -7.92 1.80 -8.26
CA PRO A 63 -8.62 1.90 -6.97
C PRO A 63 -7.82 1.41 -5.75
N PHE A 64 -8.18 1.94 -4.57
CA PHE A 64 -7.71 1.43 -3.27
C PHE A 64 -8.73 0.44 -2.70
N TYR A 65 -8.24 -0.69 -2.22
CA TYR A 65 -9.00 -1.64 -1.41
C TYR A 65 -8.36 -1.73 -0.03
N THR A 66 -9.09 -1.29 0.98
CA THR A 66 -8.60 -1.24 2.37
C THR A 66 -9.59 -1.96 3.27
N GLY A 67 -9.08 -2.79 4.16
CA GLY A 67 -9.93 -3.58 5.05
C GLY A 67 -9.14 -4.20 6.19
N ARG A 68 -9.84 -4.94 7.03
CA ARG A 68 -9.26 -5.72 8.11
C ARG A 68 -9.13 -7.17 7.66
N ARG A 69 -8.03 -7.84 8.02
CA ARG A 69 -7.91 -9.30 7.87
C ARG A 69 -8.94 -9.99 8.75
N ILE A 70 -9.77 -10.83 8.14
CA ILE A 70 -10.73 -11.70 8.83
C ILE A 70 -10.34 -13.16 8.65
N THR A 71 -10.76 -14.00 9.59
CA THR A 71 -10.69 -15.45 9.50
C THR A 71 -11.83 -15.98 8.63
N THR A 72 -11.70 -17.23 8.16
CA THR A 72 -12.78 -17.89 7.39
C THR A 72 -14.07 -18.02 8.20
N ALA A 73 -13.99 -18.12 9.53
CA ALA A 73 -15.17 -18.21 10.40
C ALA A 73 -15.97 -16.90 10.45
N GLU A 74 -15.30 -15.75 10.47
CA GLU A 74 -15.92 -14.41 10.45
C GLU A 74 -16.57 -14.08 9.10
N LEU A 75 -16.25 -14.82 8.02
CA LEU A 75 -16.69 -14.50 6.67
C LEU A 75 -18.23 -14.46 6.52
N VAL A 76 -18.93 -15.39 7.18
CA VAL A 76 -20.40 -15.50 7.13
C VAL A 76 -21.08 -14.28 7.79
N GLU A 77 -20.41 -13.60 8.70
CA GLU A 77 -20.97 -12.44 9.40
C GLU A 77 -20.97 -11.17 8.53
N VAL A 78 -20.11 -11.11 7.50
CA VAL A 78 -19.87 -9.90 6.71
C VAL A 78 -20.29 -10.01 5.25
N LEU A 79 -20.53 -11.22 4.74
CA LEU A 79 -21.09 -11.44 3.41
C LEU A 79 -22.61 -11.65 3.53
N GLN A 80 -23.38 -10.69 3.02
CA GLN A 80 -24.84 -10.79 2.87
C GLN A 80 -25.23 -11.32 1.49
#